data_AF-A0A0A1U0P7-F1
#
_entry.id   AF-A0A0A1U0P7-F1
#
_cell.length_a   1.000
_cell.length_b   1.000
_cell.length_c   1.000
_cell.angle_alpha   90.00
_cell.angle_beta   90.00
_cell.angle_gamma   90.00
#
_symmetry.space_group_name_H-M   'P 1'
#
loop_
_entity.id
_entity.type
_entity.pdbx_description
1 polymer ?
#
loop_
_entity_poly.entity_id
_entity_poly.type
_entity_poly.pdbx_seq_one_letter_code
_entity_poly.pdbx_strand_id
1 'polypeptide(L)'
;MSLFAIQAAADKFVADMIQAAIKQDPKLQFQWWFPLVESVTAVEFHQNQDWFIKVDKDKSGTLDAKEIVKAKFPGDIKIDETTTKRLIRVFDVDCSGSIGFIEFLALYNFVKLCLDTFKHFDSDKGGSLDNKEMAKALPALGFNCSKRSIDTLLKLNSCLGKKVSKNQFVAAAAYLGQCRSIYQRTFDMKRTEIDNREFDKFVDLVLSLVD
;
A
#
# COMPACT_ATOMS: atom_id res chain seq x y z
N MET A 1 21.90 -11.77 28.53
CA MET A 1 20.74 -11.50 27.66
C MET A 1 20.83 -12.45 26.47
N SER A 2 19.86 -13.34 26.27
CA SER A 2 19.86 -14.24 25.12
C SER A 2 19.44 -13.49 23.84
N LEU A 3 19.85 -13.97 22.67
CA LEU A 3 19.44 -13.41 21.38
C LEU A 3 17.90 -13.33 21.24
N PHE A 4 17.20 -14.34 21.76
CA PHE A 4 15.74 -14.36 21.81
C PHE A 4 15.13 -13.29 22.73
N ALA A 5 15.80 -12.95 23.85
CA ALA A 5 15.35 -11.89 24.73
C ALA A 5 15.54 -10.49 24.11
N ILE A 6 16.56 -10.30 23.27
CA ILE A 6 16.80 -9.05 22.54
C ILE A 6 15.73 -8.86 21.47
N GLN A 7 15.43 -9.91 20.69
CA GLN A 7 14.38 -9.85 19.66
C GLN A 7 13.00 -9.60 20.28
N ALA A 8 12.64 -10.32 21.35
CA ALA A 8 11.37 -10.13 22.05
C ALA A 8 11.23 -8.72 22.65
N ALA A 9 12.33 -8.13 23.15
CA ALA A 9 12.32 -6.76 23.64
C ALA A 9 12.12 -5.74 22.51
N ALA A 10 12.72 -5.98 21.34
CA ALA A 10 12.57 -5.13 20.16
C ALA A 10 11.15 -5.21 19.58
N ASP A 11 10.58 -6.42 19.46
CA ASP A 11 9.20 -6.59 19.00
C ASP A 11 8.19 -5.97 19.98
N LYS A 12 8.48 -6.06 21.29
CA LYS A 12 7.69 -5.33 22.31
C LYS A 12 7.78 -3.82 22.15
N PHE A 13 8.95 -3.27 21.86
CA PHE A 13 9.12 -1.84 21.62
C PHE A 13 8.29 -1.36 20.42
N VAL A 14 8.31 -2.11 19.31
CA VAL A 14 7.48 -1.80 18.13
C VAL A 14 5.99 -1.84 18.50
N ALA A 15 5.55 -2.85 19.23
CA ALA A 15 4.17 -2.95 19.70
C ALA A 15 3.77 -1.74 20.58
N ASP A 16 4.64 -1.35 21.52
CA ASP A 16 4.41 -0.19 22.40
C ASP A 16 4.32 1.12 21.58
N MET A 17 5.13 1.29 20.53
CA MET A 17 5.03 2.43 19.62
C MET A 17 3.72 2.45 18.83
N ILE A 18 3.29 1.31 18.30
CA ILE A 18 2.00 1.19 17.60
C ILE A 18 0.84 1.53 18.55
N GLN A 19 0.89 1.06 19.80
CA GLN A 19 -0.11 1.40 20.82
C GLN A 19 -0.11 2.89 21.17
N ALA A 20 1.07 3.52 21.27
CA ALA A 20 1.17 4.96 21.47
C ALA A 20 0.56 5.75 20.32
N ALA A 21 0.73 5.28 19.07
CA ALA A 21 0.11 5.88 17.90
C ALA A 21 -1.41 5.72 17.88
N ILE A 22 -1.93 4.54 18.20
CA ILE A 22 -3.40 4.33 18.35
C ILE A 22 -3.96 5.24 19.44
N LYS A 23 -3.21 5.50 20.51
CA LYS A 23 -3.63 6.43 21.56
C LYS A 23 -3.73 7.87 21.07
N GLN A 24 -2.87 8.27 20.13
CA GLN A 24 -2.90 9.60 19.51
C GLN A 24 -4.01 9.69 18.46
N ASP A 25 -4.12 8.72 17.55
CA ASP A 25 -5.21 8.60 16.59
C ASP A 25 -5.89 7.22 16.66
N PRO A 26 -7.02 7.13 17.38
CA PRO A 26 -7.79 5.90 17.51
C PRO A 26 -8.38 5.40 16.19
N LYS A 27 -8.40 6.21 15.12
CA LYS A 27 -8.94 5.81 13.81
C LYS A 27 -8.02 4.86 13.07
N LEU A 28 -6.72 4.87 13.37
CA LEU A 28 -5.72 4.01 12.74
C LEU A 28 -6.10 2.53 12.87
N GLN A 29 -6.53 2.09 14.05
CA GLN A 29 -6.86 0.67 14.32
C GLN A 29 -8.03 0.14 13.47
N PHE A 30 -8.89 1.04 12.98
CA PHE A 30 -10.05 0.67 12.18
C PHE A 30 -9.75 0.64 10.68
N GLN A 31 -8.59 1.13 10.24
CA GLN A 31 -8.23 1.14 8.82
C GLN A 31 -8.01 -0.26 8.29
N TRP A 32 -8.45 -0.50 7.05
CA TRP A 32 -8.29 -1.78 6.37
C TRP A 32 -6.82 -2.21 6.22
N TRP A 33 -5.90 -1.24 6.09
CA TRP A 33 -4.47 -1.49 5.92
C TRP A 33 -3.70 -1.63 7.24
N PHE A 34 -4.33 -1.38 8.39
CA PHE A 34 -3.66 -1.45 9.70
C PHE A 34 -2.95 -2.78 10.00
N PRO A 35 -3.45 -3.96 9.56
CA PRO A 35 -2.73 -5.23 9.72
C PRO A 35 -1.33 -5.23 9.08
N LEU A 36 -1.07 -4.41 8.06
CA LEU A 36 0.26 -4.26 7.46
C LEU A 36 1.27 -3.62 8.40
N VAL A 37 0.81 -2.84 9.38
CA VAL A 37 1.64 -2.25 10.44
C VAL A 37 1.85 -3.26 11.55
N GLU A 38 0.82 -4.03 11.91
CA GLU A 38 0.89 -5.06 12.96
C GLU A 38 1.83 -6.22 12.59
N SER A 39 1.95 -6.53 11.29
CA SER A 39 2.83 -7.60 10.81
C SER A 39 4.31 -7.22 10.72
N VAL A 40 4.69 -5.99 11.10
CA VAL A 40 6.08 -5.50 10.98
C VAL A 40 6.96 -6.10 12.06
N THR A 41 8.05 -6.73 11.63
CA THR A 41 9.10 -7.20 12.55
C THR A 41 9.98 -6.04 13.00
N ALA A 42 10.62 -6.13 14.18
CA ALA A 42 11.53 -5.09 14.64
C ALA A 42 12.69 -4.78 13.67
N VAL A 43 13.17 -5.79 12.93
CA VAL A 43 14.22 -5.60 11.93
C VAL A 43 13.73 -4.75 10.75
N GLU A 44 12.53 -5.04 10.24
CA GLU A 44 11.90 -4.26 9.18
C GLU A 44 11.55 -2.85 9.65
N PHE A 45 11.12 -2.70 10.91
CA PHE A 45 10.84 -1.41 11.51
C PHE A 45 12.06 -0.48 11.46
N HIS A 46 13.23 -0.97 11.85
CA HIS A 46 14.47 -0.19 11.79
C HIS A 46 14.86 0.18 10.35
N GLN A 47 14.73 -0.76 9.40
CA GLN A 47 14.99 -0.47 7.99
C GLN A 47 14.04 0.60 7.43
N ASN A 48 12.77 0.53 7.81
CA ASN A 48 11.76 1.51 7.39
C ASN A 48 12.02 2.87 8.04
N GLN A 49 12.47 2.89 9.31
CA GLN A 49 12.88 4.10 10.00
C GLN A 49 14.09 4.77 9.35
N ASP A 50 15.13 3.99 9.02
CA ASP A 50 16.31 4.50 8.32
C ASP A 50 15.94 5.08 6.94
N TRP A 51 15.02 4.40 6.23
CA TRP A 51 14.51 4.90 4.96
C TRP A 51 13.72 6.21 5.16
N PHE A 52 12.84 6.27 6.16
CA PHE A 52 12.03 7.45 6.47
C PHE A 52 12.92 8.67 6.72
N ILE A 53 13.92 8.54 7.59
CA ILE A 53 14.89 9.60 7.92
C ILE A 53 15.68 10.04 6.69
N LYS A 54 15.94 9.13 5.74
CA LYS A 54 16.66 9.45 4.50
C LYS A 54 15.81 10.24 3.51
N VAL A 55 14.50 10.03 3.51
CA VAL A 55 13.56 10.65 2.58
C VAL A 55 13.01 11.96 3.11
N ASP A 56 12.77 12.04 4.42
CA ASP A 56 12.45 13.24 5.17
C ASP A 56 13.66 14.19 5.17
N LYS A 57 13.72 15.10 4.19
CA LYS A 57 14.87 16.00 4.02
C LYS A 57 14.77 17.23 4.91
N ASP A 58 13.55 17.65 5.21
CA ASP A 58 13.30 18.81 6.05
C ASP A 58 13.23 18.48 7.55
N LYS A 59 13.27 17.18 7.90
CA LYS A 59 13.19 16.66 9.27
C LYS A 59 11.90 17.10 9.97
N SER A 60 10.83 17.25 9.20
CA SER A 60 9.52 17.60 9.72
C SER A 60 8.91 16.48 10.56
N GLY A 61 9.39 15.23 10.40
CA GLY A 61 8.81 14.05 11.04
C GLY A 61 7.57 13.53 10.32
N THR A 62 7.27 14.08 9.15
CA THR A 62 6.17 13.70 8.24
C THR A 62 6.68 13.69 6.81
N LEU A 63 6.06 12.91 5.92
CA LEU A 63 6.47 12.87 4.51
C LEU A 63 5.44 13.54 3.61
N ASP A 64 5.90 14.56 2.90
CA ASP A 64 5.10 15.27 1.90
C ASP A 64 5.05 14.52 0.55
N ALA A 65 4.03 14.84 -0.26
CA ALA A 65 3.92 14.31 -1.63
C ALA A 65 5.18 14.53 -2.47
N LYS A 66 5.83 15.70 -2.33
CA LYS A 66 7.05 16.04 -3.06
C LYS A 66 8.24 15.18 -2.66
N GLU A 67 8.30 14.77 -1.39
CA GLU A 67 9.37 13.93 -0.86
C GLU A 67 9.19 12.49 -1.31
N ILE A 68 7.96 11.98 -1.22
CA ILE A 68 7.61 10.63 -1.66
C ILE A 68 7.86 10.43 -3.17
N VAL A 69 7.54 11.41 -4.01
CA VAL A 69 7.83 11.33 -5.47
C VAL A 69 9.33 11.27 -5.75
N LYS A 70 10.14 12.00 -4.97
CA LYS A 70 11.60 12.00 -5.11
C LYS A 70 12.25 10.77 -4.47
N ALA A 71 11.52 10.07 -3.62
CA ALA A 71 11.99 8.90 -2.92
C ALA A 71 12.17 7.72 -3.89
N LYS A 72 13.24 6.96 -3.66
CA LYS A 72 13.42 5.67 -4.33
C LYS A 72 12.92 4.57 -3.41
N PHE A 73 11.78 4.00 -3.78
CA PHE A 73 11.23 2.84 -3.09
C PHE A 73 12.09 1.60 -3.34
N PRO A 74 11.96 0.56 -2.49
CA PRO A 74 12.64 -0.71 -2.69
C PRO A 74 12.44 -1.24 -4.12
N GLY A 75 13.47 -1.90 -4.67
CA GLY A 75 13.41 -2.44 -6.03
C GLY A 75 13.52 -1.40 -7.16
N ASP A 76 13.99 -0.19 -6.88
CA ASP A 76 14.15 0.93 -7.83
C ASP A 76 12.83 1.22 -8.58
N ILE A 77 11.73 1.25 -7.82
CA ILE A 77 10.44 1.73 -8.33
C ILE A 77 10.47 3.26 -8.29
N LYS A 78 10.04 3.84 -9.40
CA LYS A 78 9.69 5.26 -9.47
C LYS A 78 8.18 5.38 -9.47
N ILE A 79 7.66 5.97 -8.40
CA ILE A 79 6.23 6.25 -8.27
C ILE A 79 5.97 7.62 -8.90
N ASP A 80 5.00 7.68 -9.81
CA ASP A 80 4.60 8.93 -10.45
C ASP A 80 3.81 9.83 -9.48
N GLU A 81 3.78 11.14 -9.73
CA GLU A 81 3.10 12.11 -8.86
C GLU A 81 1.61 11.76 -8.68
N THR A 82 0.96 11.26 -9.73
CA THR A 82 -0.44 10.83 -9.67
C THR A 82 -0.63 9.67 -8.69
N THR A 83 0.28 8.70 -8.71
CA THR A 83 0.23 7.52 -7.84
C THR A 83 0.58 7.89 -6.41
N THR A 84 1.55 8.78 -6.20
CA THR A 84 1.89 9.30 -4.87
C THR A 84 0.69 10.01 -4.22
N LYS A 85 -0.03 10.86 -4.97
CA LYS A 85 -1.25 11.50 -4.45
C LYS A 85 -2.33 10.49 -4.08
N ARG A 86 -2.46 9.39 -4.83
CA ARG A 86 -3.39 8.30 -4.48
C ARG A 86 -2.97 7.58 -3.20
N LEU A 87 -1.68 7.24 -3.07
CA LEU A 87 -1.13 6.60 -1.88
C LEU A 87 -1.35 7.48 -0.64
N ILE A 88 -1.06 8.78 -0.73
CA ILE A 88 -1.33 9.71 0.38
C ILE A 88 -2.81 9.65 0.74
N ARG A 89 -3.73 9.79 -0.22
CA ARG A 89 -5.18 9.69 0.07
C ARG A 89 -5.65 8.36 0.68
N VAL A 90 -4.86 7.29 0.55
CA VAL A 90 -5.14 5.97 1.13
C VAL A 90 -4.66 5.88 2.57
N PHE A 91 -3.46 6.37 2.84
CA PHE A 91 -2.77 6.19 4.12
C PHE A 91 -2.90 7.39 5.07
N ASP A 92 -3.12 8.59 4.54
CA ASP A 92 -3.39 9.84 5.29
C ASP A 92 -4.79 9.76 5.90
N VAL A 93 -4.86 9.36 7.17
CA VAL A 93 -6.11 9.18 7.92
C VAL A 93 -6.54 10.45 8.60
N ASP A 94 -5.57 11.25 9.05
CA ASP A 94 -5.79 12.52 9.71
C ASP A 94 -6.08 13.67 8.73
N CYS A 95 -5.97 13.40 7.42
CA CYS A 95 -6.13 14.37 6.33
C CYS A 95 -5.18 15.57 6.48
N SER A 96 -4.01 15.35 7.09
CA SER A 96 -2.97 16.38 7.25
C SER A 96 -2.33 16.76 5.92
N GLY A 97 -2.50 15.93 4.88
CA GLY A 97 -1.83 16.08 3.59
C GLY A 97 -0.39 15.58 3.57
N SER A 98 0.09 15.08 4.71
CA SER A 98 1.41 14.50 4.92
C SER A 98 1.26 13.08 5.47
N ILE A 99 2.30 12.26 5.36
CA ILE A 99 2.27 10.88 5.90
C ILE A 99 3.12 10.83 7.17
N GLY A 100 2.49 10.53 8.31
CA GLY A 100 3.18 10.26 9.56
C GLY A 100 3.94 8.93 9.53
N PHE A 101 4.83 8.70 10.49
CA PHE A 101 5.69 7.52 10.47
C PHE A 101 4.92 6.17 10.46
N ILE A 102 3.80 6.07 11.18
CA ILE A 102 2.99 4.85 11.23
C ILE A 102 2.24 4.58 9.92
N GLU A 103 1.70 5.64 9.33
CA GLU A 103 1.07 5.58 8.01
C GLU A 103 2.12 5.24 6.93
N PHE A 104 3.34 5.74 7.09
CA PHE A 104 4.46 5.40 6.23
C PHE A 104 4.84 3.92 6.33
N LEU A 105 4.84 3.32 7.54
CA LEU A 105 5.07 1.87 7.68
C LEU A 105 4.06 1.06 6.85
N ALA A 106 2.78 1.44 6.91
CA ALA A 106 1.74 0.81 6.11
C ALA A 106 2.00 0.98 4.60
N LEU A 107 2.33 2.20 4.17
CA LEU A 107 2.64 2.50 2.78
C LEU A 107 3.85 1.69 2.28
N TYR A 108 4.95 1.68 3.03
CA TYR A 108 6.16 0.99 2.65
C TYR A 108 5.93 -0.52 2.53
N ASN A 109 5.21 -1.12 3.48
CA ASN A 109 4.89 -2.54 3.44
C ASN A 109 3.90 -2.87 2.33
N PHE A 110 2.96 -1.99 2.05
CA PHE A 110 2.06 -2.14 0.91
C PHE A 110 2.84 -2.17 -0.41
N VAL A 111 3.80 -1.26 -0.60
CA VAL A 111 4.67 -1.25 -1.79
C VAL A 111 5.56 -2.49 -1.84
N LYS A 112 6.12 -2.92 -0.71
CA LYS A 112 6.92 -4.16 -0.60
C LYS A 112 6.08 -5.39 -0.96
N LEU A 113 4.86 -5.50 -0.44
CA LEU A 113 3.94 -6.59 -0.78
C LEU A 113 3.63 -6.60 -2.28
N CYS A 114 3.33 -5.43 -2.87
CA CYS A 114 3.10 -5.32 -4.31
C CYS A 114 4.31 -5.79 -5.13
N LEU A 115 5.53 -5.44 -4.70
CA LEU A 115 6.76 -5.89 -5.35
C LEU A 115 6.97 -7.39 -5.25
N ASP A 116 6.75 -7.97 -4.07
CA ASP A 116 6.97 -9.39 -3.84
C ASP A 116 5.94 -10.21 -4.61
N THR A 117 4.68 -9.75 -4.65
CA THR A 117 3.65 -10.29 -5.55
C THR A 117 4.08 -10.16 -7.01
N PHE A 118 4.53 -8.99 -7.45
CA PHE A 118 4.98 -8.78 -8.83
C PHE A 118 6.10 -9.76 -9.21
N LYS A 119 7.14 -9.89 -8.38
CA LYS A 119 8.26 -10.82 -8.60
C LYS A 119 7.82 -12.28 -8.60
N HIS A 120 6.83 -12.64 -7.79
CA HIS A 120 6.33 -13.99 -7.72
C HIS A 120 5.59 -14.39 -9.01
N PHE A 121 4.85 -13.47 -9.61
CA PHE A 121 4.07 -13.72 -10.83
C PHE A 121 4.82 -13.44 -12.14
N ASP A 122 5.85 -12.58 -12.12
CA ASP A 122 6.78 -12.30 -13.24
C ASP A 122 7.74 -13.49 -13.48
N SER A 123 7.16 -14.64 -13.85
CA SER A 123 7.85 -15.92 -13.98
C SER A 123 8.87 -15.93 -15.12
N ASP A 124 8.61 -15.13 -16.17
CA ASP A 124 9.51 -14.96 -17.31
C ASP A 124 10.66 -13.98 -17.02
N LYS A 125 10.66 -13.32 -15.83
CA LYS A 125 11.56 -12.22 -15.47
C LYS A 125 11.63 -11.16 -16.57
N GLY A 126 10.54 -11.01 -17.32
CA GLY A 126 10.41 -10.04 -18.40
C GLY A 126 10.32 -8.61 -17.88
N GLY A 127 10.08 -8.43 -16.58
CA GLY A 127 9.91 -7.13 -15.94
C GLY A 127 8.55 -6.52 -16.27
N SER A 128 7.59 -7.35 -16.68
CA SER A 128 6.25 -6.90 -17.07
C SER A 128 5.21 -8.00 -16.95
N LEU A 129 4.09 -7.71 -16.30
CA LEU A 129 2.99 -8.66 -16.15
C LEU A 129 1.99 -8.54 -17.30
N ASP A 130 1.54 -9.67 -17.83
CA ASP A 130 0.42 -9.72 -18.77
C ASP A 130 -0.93 -9.74 -18.05
N ASN A 131 -2.01 -9.72 -18.83
CA ASN A 131 -3.38 -9.75 -18.30
C ASN A 131 -3.68 -11.02 -17.49
N LYS A 132 -3.18 -12.18 -17.93
CA LYS A 132 -3.42 -13.46 -17.23
C LYS A 132 -2.68 -13.51 -15.90
N GLU A 133 -1.47 -12.95 -15.85
CA GLU A 133 -0.68 -12.85 -14.63
C GLU A 133 -1.30 -11.82 -13.67
N MET A 134 -1.78 -10.69 -14.18
CA MET A 134 -2.49 -9.70 -13.37
C MET A 134 -3.77 -10.27 -12.76
N ALA A 135 -4.52 -11.09 -13.50
CA ALA A 135 -5.69 -11.81 -12.99
C ALA A 135 -5.38 -12.78 -11.85
N LYS A 136 -4.12 -13.24 -11.70
CA LYS A 136 -3.67 -14.07 -10.58
C LYS A 136 -3.02 -13.25 -9.46
N ALA A 137 -2.33 -12.16 -9.82
CA ALA A 137 -1.63 -11.28 -8.89
C ALA A 137 -2.57 -10.44 -8.03
N LEU A 138 -3.66 -9.90 -8.60
CA LEU A 138 -4.61 -9.07 -7.86
C LEU A 138 -5.32 -9.84 -6.72
N PRO A 139 -5.82 -11.08 -6.94
CA PRO A 139 -6.37 -11.88 -5.85
C PRO A 139 -5.35 -12.20 -4.75
N ALA A 140 -4.07 -12.35 -5.09
CA ALA A 140 -3.00 -12.56 -4.11
C ALA A 140 -2.77 -11.33 -3.22
N LEU A 141 -3.08 -10.12 -3.70
CA LEU A 141 -3.13 -8.89 -2.90
C LEU A 141 -4.45 -8.72 -2.12
N GLY A 142 -5.41 -9.63 -2.28
CA GLY A 142 -6.73 -9.54 -1.67
C GLY A 142 -7.74 -8.72 -2.48
N PHE A 143 -7.45 -8.40 -3.75
CA PHE A 143 -8.37 -7.71 -4.65
C PHE A 143 -8.90 -8.67 -5.71
N ASN A 144 -10.18 -9.00 -5.64
CA ASN A 144 -10.79 -9.89 -6.62
C ASN A 144 -11.55 -9.05 -7.64
N CYS A 145 -10.98 -8.91 -8.83
CA CYS A 145 -11.53 -8.06 -9.89
C CYS A 145 -12.06 -8.93 -11.04
N SER A 146 -13.18 -8.51 -11.64
CA SER A 146 -13.65 -9.15 -12.86
C SER A 146 -12.66 -8.95 -14.02
N LYS A 147 -12.72 -9.81 -15.02
CA LYS A 147 -11.86 -9.70 -16.22
C LYS A 147 -11.99 -8.34 -16.91
N ARG A 148 -13.20 -7.78 -16.95
CA ARG A 148 -13.45 -6.45 -17.51
C ARG A 148 -12.72 -5.37 -16.71
N SER A 149 -12.86 -5.40 -15.39
CA SER A 149 -12.16 -4.46 -14.49
C SER A 149 -10.64 -4.53 -14.63
N ILE A 150 -10.10 -5.73 -14.81
CA ILE A 150 -8.67 -5.92 -15.10
C ILE A 150 -8.31 -5.27 -16.44
N ASP A 151 -9.08 -5.50 -17.49
CA ASP A 151 -8.86 -4.85 -18.79
C ASP A 151 -8.89 -3.32 -18.69
N THR A 152 -9.82 -2.73 -17.93
CA THR A 152 -9.90 -1.29 -17.71
C THR A 152 -8.70 -0.77 -16.89
N LEU A 153 -8.33 -1.47 -15.81
CA LEU A 153 -7.13 -1.13 -15.02
C LEU A 153 -5.86 -1.18 -15.87
N LEU A 154 -5.76 -2.17 -16.76
CA LEU A 154 -4.66 -2.28 -17.71
C LEU A 154 -4.65 -1.09 -18.66
N LYS A 155 -5.77 -0.72 -19.28
CA LYS A 155 -5.84 0.46 -20.15
C LYS A 155 -5.47 1.76 -19.43
N LEU A 156 -5.88 1.90 -18.16
CA LEU A 156 -5.61 3.10 -17.37
C LEU A 156 -4.14 3.26 -17.00
N ASN A 157 -3.46 2.14 -16.72
CA ASN A 157 -2.08 2.16 -16.24
C ASN A 157 -1.06 1.86 -17.32
N SER A 158 -1.44 1.21 -18.43
CA SER A 158 -0.58 0.95 -19.58
C SER A 158 -0.70 2.09 -20.59
N CYS A 159 0.39 2.84 -20.82
CA CYS A 159 0.34 3.91 -21.80
C CYS A 159 0.17 3.41 -23.24
N LEU A 160 0.68 2.21 -23.58
CA LEU A 160 0.79 1.77 -24.99
C LEU A 160 0.78 0.23 -25.21
N GLY A 161 0.60 -0.62 -24.19
CA GLY A 161 0.82 -2.07 -24.35
C GLY A 161 0.02 -2.98 -23.42
N LYS A 162 -0.20 -4.23 -23.84
CA LYS A 162 -0.91 -5.28 -23.06
C LYS A 162 -0.14 -5.78 -21.82
N LYS A 163 0.97 -5.14 -21.46
CA LYS A 163 1.85 -5.55 -20.37
C LYS A 163 2.10 -4.39 -19.41
N VAL A 164 2.20 -4.71 -18.12
CA VAL A 164 2.30 -3.76 -17.01
C VAL A 164 3.67 -3.87 -16.36
N SER A 165 4.41 -2.77 -16.32
CA SER A 165 5.67 -2.70 -15.57
C SER A 165 5.43 -2.67 -14.05
N LYS A 166 6.45 -2.98 -13.25
CA LYS A 166 6.39 -2.90 -11.78
C LYS A 166 5.81 -1.57 -11.25
N ASN A 167 6.15 -0.43 -11.88
CA ASN A 167 5.66 0.89 -11.45
C ASN A 167 4.15 1.01 -11.70
N GLN A 168 3.68 0.54 -12.86
CA GLN A 168 2.27 0.57 -13.23
C GLN A 168 1.45 -0.44 -12.41
N PHE A 169 2.05 -1.56 -11.99
CA PHE A 169 1.42 -2.51 -11.07
C PHE A 169 1.15 -1.86 -9.71
N VAL A 170 2.13 -1.14 -9.15
CA VAL A 170 1.94 -0.36 -7.92
C VAL A 170 0.89 0.73 -8.12
N ALA A 171 0.84 1.39 -9.28
CA ALA A 171 -0.21 2.37 -9.58
C ALA A 171 -1.61 1.76 -9.60
N ALA A 172 -1.77 0.57 -10.20
CA ALA A 172 -3.03 -0.17 -10.21
C ALA A 172 -3.44 -0.62 -8.80
N ALA A 173 -2.49 -1.14 -8.01
CA ALA A 173 -2.74 -1.52 -6.62
C ALA A 173 -3.10 -0.30 -5.75
N ALA A 174 -2.45 0.84 -5.96
CA ALA A 174 -2.77 2.10 -5.28
C ALA A 174 -4.17 2.60 -5.64
N TYR A 175 -4.60 2.45 -6.89
CA TYR A 175 -5.98 2.75 -7.31
C TYR A 175 -6.99 1.89 -6.56
N LEU A 176 -6.76 0.58 -6.48
CA LEU A 176 -7.63 -0.35 -5.76
C LEU A 176 -7.65 -0.07 -4.25
N GLY A 177 -6.49 0.23 -3.65
CA GLY A 177 -6.41 0.68 -2.26
C GLY A 177 -7.17 1.98 -2.02
N GLN A 178 -7.18 2.90 -3.00
CA GLN A 178 -7.98 4.12 -2.94
C GLN A 178 -9.48 3.81 -3.00
N CYS A 179 -9.92 2.93 -3.89
CA CYS A 179 -11.30 2.44 -3.92
C CYS A 179 -11.69 1.82 -2.58
N ARG A 180 -10.80 1.02 -1.96
CA ARG A 180 -11.00 0.41 -0.64
C ARG A 180 -11.20 1.44 0.47
N SER A 181 -10.38 2.49 0.46
CA SER A 181 -10.43 3.57 1.45
C SER A 181 -11.68 4.43 1.28
N ILE A 182 -12.07 4.72 0.03
CA ILE A 182 -13.32 5.44 -0.29
C ILE A 182 -14.53 4.61 0.14
N TYR A 183 -14.55 3.31 -0.18
CA TYR A 183 -15.63 2.41 0.24
C TYR A 183 -15.80 2.41 1.76
N GLN A 184 -14.69 2.23 2.49
CA GLN A 184 -14.72 2.25 3.95
C GLN A 184 -15.24 3.57 4.52
N ARG A 185 -14.77 4.70 3.99
CA ARG A 185 -15.18 6.05 4.43
C ARG A 185 -16.63 6.38 4.07
N THR A 186 -17.13 5.88 2.95
CA THR A 186 -18.48 6.17 2.45
C THR A 186 -19.55 5.43 3.26
N PHE A 187 -19.26 4.19 3.66
CA PHE A 187 -20.19 3.35 4.41
C PHE A 187 -19.92 3.36 5.93
N ASP A 188 -18.92 4.14 6.40
CA ASP A 188 -18.47 4.23 7.79
C ASP A 188 -18.28 2.85 8.47
N MET A 189 -17.77 1.89 7.69
CA MET A 189 -17.64 0.50 8.13
C MET A 189 -16.31 0.28 8.85
N LYS A 190 -16.30 -0.56 9.87
CA LYS A 190 -15.06 -1.03 10.49
C LYS A 190 -14.39 -2.09 9.62
N ARG A 191 -13.06 -2.25 9.72
CA ARG A 191 -12.30 -3.27 8.96
C ARG A 191 -12.91 -4.68 9.00
N THR A 192 -13.49 -5.08 10.13
CA THR A 192 -14.09 -6.42 10.34
C THR A 192 -15.46 -6.61 9.70
N GLU A 193 -16.13 -5.53 9.33
CA GLU A 193 -17.49 -5.54 8.78
C GLU A 193 -17.49 -5.55 7.25
N ILE A 194 -16.33 -5.40 6.63
CA ILE A 194 -16.26 -5.26 5.19
C ILE A 194 -16.31 -6.64 4.52
N ASP A 195 -17.40 -6.90 3.82
CA ASP A 195 -17.50 -8.06 2.93
C ASP A 195 -16.70 -7.82 1.65
N ASN A 196 -15.70 -8.67 1.42
CA ASN A 196 -14.88 -8.62 0.22
C ASN A 196 -15.72 -8.80 -1.06
N ARG A 197 -16.81 -9.57 -1.03
CA ARG A 197 -17.66 -9.78 -2.22
C ARG A 197 -18.43 -8.54 -2.61
N GLU A 198 -18.91 -7.77 -1.64
CA GLU A 198 -19.58 -6.49 -1.90
C GLU A 198 -18.57 -5.44 -2.36
N PHE A 199 -17.36 -5.47 -1.79
CA PHE A 199 -16.27 -4.63 -2.26
C PHE A 199 -15.88 -4.94 -3.72
N ASP A 200 -15.83 -6.22 -4.11
CA ASP A 200 -15.54 -6.63 -5.50
C ASP A 200 -16.56 -6.01 -6.48
N LYS A 201 -17.86 -6.07 -6.14
CA LYS A 201 -18.92 -5.44 -6.95
C LYS A 201 -18.76 -3.92 -7.02
N PHE A 202 -18.37 -3.28 -5.92
CA PHE A 202 -18.11 -1.85 -5.88
C PHE A 202 -16.93 -1.46 -6.78
N VAL A 203 -15.85 -2.24 -6.76
CA VAL A 203 -14.69 -2.02 -7.65
C VAL A 203 -15.09 -2.16 -9.11
N ASP A 204 -15.86 -3.20 -9.46
CA ASP A 204 -16.38 -3.39 -10.81
C ASP A 204 -17.26 -2.20 -11.25
N LEU A 205 -18.12 -1.68 -10.37
CA LEU A 205 -18.93 -0.49 -10.63
C LEU A 205 -18.05 0.74 -10.87
N VAL A 206 -17.08 1.00 -9.98
CA VAL A 206 -16.19 2.19 -10.08
C VAL A 206 -15.35 2.13 -11.35
N LEU A 207 -14.82 0.97 -11.72
CA LEU A 207 -14.02 0.81 -12.94
C LEU A 207 -14.89 0.92 -14.20
N SER A 208 -16.16 0.50 -14.16
CA SER A 208 -17.08 0.70 -15.28
C SER A 208 -17.38 2.18 -15.59
N LEU A 209 -17.14 3.11 -14.65
CA LEU A 209 -17.27 4.55 -14.88
C LEU A 209 -16.09 5.14 -15.65
N VAL A 210 -15.00 4.40 -15.77
CA VAL A 210 -13.75 4.86 -16.37
C VAL A 210 -13.51 4.23 -17.77
N ASP A 211 -14.18 3.12 -18.06
CA ASP A 211 -14.19 2.44 -19.38
C ASP A 211 -14.91 3.28 -20.45
#